data_AF-A0A350JLS1-F1
#
_entry.id   AF-A0A350JLS1-F1
#
_cell.length_a   1.000
_cell.length_b   1.000
_cell.length_c   1.000
_cell.angle_alpha   90.00
_cell.angle_beta   90.00
_cell.angle_gamma   90.00
#
_symmetry.space_group_name_H-M   'P 1'
#
loop_
_entity.id
_entity.type
_entity.pdbx_description
1 polymer ?
#
loop_
_entity_poly.entity_id
_entity_poly.type
_entity_poly.pdbx_seq_one_letter_code
_entity_poly.pdbx_strand_id
1 'polypeptide(L)'
;MRFTLIILFIGLAMGVVAQDGYKEEIKRQRAEKDVEMQSRKTSPLQKEDRKTFQDLPYFEVDEKWKVMATFHEHQTQEVIEIPTSAGYSKTFKAHGYFEVQLNGNNYAITAFKRLYKEGQKAPEHETLFLPFKDMTTGESTYGGGRYLDLEVPKDGAQAVVDFNLCYSPYCAYGNGFACPIPPAANFIKTEVEAGEKAYKKH
;
A
#
# COMPACT_ATOMS: atom_id res chain seq x y z
N MET A 1 8.63 -60.70 26.43
CA MET A 1 7.62 -59.69 26.81
C MET A 1 8.04 -58.35 26.24
N ARG A 2 7.07 -57.57 25.76
CA ARG A 2 7.16 -56.44 24.84
C ARG A 2 8.22 -55.37 25.19
N PHE A 3 9.06 -55.02 24.22
CA PHE A 3 9.85 -53.78 24.18
C PHE A 3 8.93 -52.64 23.71
N THR A 4 8.72 -51.64 24.54
CA THR A 4 8.01 -50.41 24.16
C THR A 4 9.06 -49.33 23.86
N LEU A 5 9.26 -49.03 22.57
CA LEU A 5 10.07 -47.92 22.11
C LEU A 5 9.22 -46.64 22.19
N ILE A 6 9.59 -45.69 23.04
CA ILE A 6 8.98 -44.35 23.07
C ILE A 6 9.77 -43.49 22.08
N ILE A 7 9.20 -43.25 20.90
CA ILE A 7 9.71 -42.25 19.95
C ILE A 7 9.16 -40.90 20.39
N LEU A 8 10.02 -40.10 21.00
CA LEU A 8 9.73 -38.71 21.33
C LEU A 8 9.80 -37.88 20.04
N PHE A 9 8.63 -37.57 19.47
CA PHE A 9 8.48 -36.64 18.36
C PHE A 9 8.75 -35.21 18.86
N ILE A 10 10.01 -34.78 18.86
CA ILE A 10 10.35 -33.35 18.96
C ILE A 10 10.26 -32.78 17.54
N GLY A 11 9.04 -32.43 17.14
CA GLY A 11 8.74 -31.83 15.85
C GLY A 11 8.45 -30.34 15.98
N LEU A 12 9.39 -29.53 15.47
CA LEU A 12 9.15 -28.27 14.77
C LEU A 12 8.44 -27.11 15.52
N ALA A 13 9.20 -26.37 16.35
CA ALA A 13 8.77 -25.09 16.94
C ALA A 13 9.43 -23.85 16.29
N MET A 14 9.89 -23.94 15.04
CA MET A 14 10.58 -22.83 14.35
C MET A 14 9.66 -21.91 13.52
N GLY A 15 8.37 -22.24 13.37
CA GLY A 15 7.44 -21.47 12.51
C GLY A 15 6.70 -20.31 13.20
N VAL A 16 6.53 -20.35 14.53
CA VAL A 16 5.63 -19.42 15.24
C VAL A 16 6.31 -18.07 15.55
N VAL A 17 7.61 -18.07 15.82
CA VAL A 17 8.32 -16.86 16.28
C VAL A 17 8.48 -15.80 15.17
N ALA A 18 8.49 -16.21 13.89
CA ALA A 18 8.61 -15.28 12.76
C ALA A 18 7.29 -14.58 12.39
N GLN A 19 6.13 -15.21 12.68
CA GLN A 19 4.80 -14.71 12.31
C GLN A 19 4.37 -13.53 13.17
N ASP A 20 4.68 -13.57 14.47
CA ASP A 20 4.37 -12.46 15.38
C ASP A 20 5.14 -11.19 15.00
N GLY A 21 6.40 -11.32 14.57
CA GLY A 21 7.22 -10.16 14.21
C GLY A 21 6.66 -9.31 13.08
N TYR A 22 6.13 -9.93 12.02
CA TYR A 22 5.56 -9.20 10.88
C TYR A 22 4.28 -8.45 11.24
N LYS A 23 3.34 -9.09 11.93
CA LYS A 23 2.08 -8.43 12.31
C LYS A 23 2.32 -7.28 13.28
N GLU A 24 3.23 -7.46 14.24
CA GLU A 24 3.61 -6.41 15.17
C GLU A 24 4.35 -5.26 14.48
N GLU A 25 5.17 -5.53 13.46
CA GLU A 25 5.77 -4.50 12.61
C GLU A 25 4.71 -3.64 11.92
N ILE A 26 3.72 -4.26 11.26
CA ILE A 26 2.63 -3.53 10.60
C ILE A 26 1.83 -2.71 11.61
N LYS A 27 1.50 -3.27 12.78
CA LYS A 27 0.81 -2.53 13.85
C LYS A 27 1.63 -1.35 14.35
N ARG A 28 2.95 -1.51 14.50
CA ARG A 28 3.84 -0.40 14.90
C ARG A 28 3.82 0.73 13.87
N GLN A 29 3.92 0.41 12.58
CA GLN A 29 3.84 1.42 11.51
C GLN A 29 2.49 2.14 11.48
N ARG A 30 1.38 1.42 11.71
CA ARG A 30 0.04 2.02 11.83
C ARG A 30 -0.03 3.00 13.02
N ALA A 31 0.48 2.60 14.19
CA ALA A 31 0.52 3.45 15.37
C ALA A 31 1.41 4.70 15.16
N GLU A 32 2.57 4.55 14.51
CA GLU A 32 3.44 5.68 14.14
C GLU A 32 2.71 6.66 13.21
N LYS A 33 1.96 6.14 12.23
CA LYS A 33 1.14 6.95 11.34
C LYS A 33 0.01 7.66 12.09
N ASP A 34 -0.67 7.00 13.02
CA ASP A 34 -1.72 7.63 13.82
C ASP A 34 -1.16 8.82 14.65
N VAL A 35 0.06 8.69 15.18
CA VAL A 35 0.77 9.81 15.83
C VAL A 35 1.04 10.95 14.83
N GLU A 36 1.47 10.64 13.60
CA GLU A 36 1.65 11.66 12.56
C GLU A 36 0.33 12.35 12.19
N MET A 37 -0.78 11.61 12.12
CA MET A 37 -2.11 12.15 11.86
C MET A 37 -2.57 13.14 12.94
N GLN A 38 -2.05 13.06 14.16
CA GLN A 38 -2.30 14.04 15.22
C GLN A 38 -1.44 15.31 15.13
N SER A 39 -0.43 15.34 14.26
CA SER A 39 0.49 16.46 14.09
C SER A 39 -0.22 17.75 13.68
N ARG A 40 0.13 18.87 14.32
CA ARG A 40 -0.37 20.19 13.90
C ARG A 40 0.27 20.71 12.61
N LYS A 41 1.47 20.23 12.29
CA LYS A 41 2.31 20.75 11.20
C LYS A 41 2.13 19.96 9.90
N THR A 42 1.97 18.65 10.00
CA THR A 42 2.07 17.73 8.86
C THR A 42 0.78 16.97 8.57
N SER A 43 -0.16 16.92 9.51
CA SER A 43 -1.39 16.14 9.34
C SER A 43 -2.26 16.66 8.18
N PRO A 44 -2.80 15.75 7.35
CA PRO A 44 -3.80 16.09 6.33
C PRO A 44 -5.22 16.26 6.91
N LEU A 45 -5.45 15.90 8.18
CA LEU A 45 -6.75 16.05 8.82
C LEU A 45 -7.12 17.53 8.95
N GLN A 46 -8.41 17.81 8.76
CA GLN A 46 -8.96 19.12 9.10
C GLN A 46 -8.81 19.39 10.61
N LYS A 47 -8.76 20.67 10.98
CA LYS A 47 -8.51 21.11 12.36
C LYS A 47 -9.52 20.51 13.34
N GLU A 48 -10.77 20.39 12.93
CA GLU A 48 -11.88 19.87 13.71
C GLU A 48 -11.76 18.35 13.88
N ASP A 49 -11.47 17.63 12.80
CA ASP A 49 -11.29 16.17 12.82
C ASP A 49 -10.11 15.75 13.69
N ARG A 50 -9.01 16.49 13.62
CA ARG A 50 -7.82 16.21 14.43
C ARG A 50 -8.05 16.33 15.94
N LYS A 51 -9.06 17.09 16.40
CA LYS A 51 -9.37 17.21 17.83
C LYS A 51 -9.95 15.93 18.42
N THR A 52 -10.63 15.13 17.59
CA THR A 52 -11.34 13.92 18.00
C THR A 52 -10.75 12.65 17.38
N PHE A 53 -9.71 12.79 16.55
CA PHE A 53 -9.00 11.68 15.94
C PHE A 53 -8.35 10.81 17.03
N GLN A 54 -8.55 9.50 16.91
CA GLN A 54 -7.92 8.50 17.77
C GLN A 54 -6.96 7.68 16.93
N ASP A 55 -7.50 7.03 15.90
CA ASP A 55 -6.80 6.14 14.99
C ASP A 55 -7.46 6.12 13.60
N LEU A 56 -6.71 5.62 12.61
CA LEU A 56 -7.25 5.28 11.30
C LEU A 56 -7.86 3.86 11.33
N PRO A 57 -8.98 3.63 10.62
CA PRO A 57 -9.54 2.29 10.49
C PRO A 57 -8.72 1.47 9.49
N TYR A 58 -8.41 0.23 9.87
CA TYR A 58 -7.68 -0.72 9.03
C TYR A 58 -8.44 -2.04 8.90
N PHE A 59 -8.12 -2.82 7.86
CA PHE A 59 -8.36 -4.26 7.88
C PHE A 59 -7.38 -4.96 8.83
N GLU A 60 -7.79 -6.12 9.35
CA GLU A 60 -6.89 -7.00 10.09
C GLU A 60 -5.68 -7.40 9.24
N VAL A 61 -4.52 -7.52 9.86
CA VAL A 61 -3.28 -7.88 9.14
C VAL A 61 -3.36 -9.34 8.70
N ASP A 62 -3.30 -9.56 7.39
CA ASP A 62 -3.36 -10.89 6.79
C ASP A 62 -2.20 -11.07 5.80
N GLU A 63 -1.37 -12.09 6.05
CA GLU A 63 -0.19 -12.39 5.26
C GLU A 63 -0.52 -12.81 3.83
N LYS A 64 -1.76 -13.25 3.54
CA LYS A 64 -2.18 -13.54 2.15
C LYS A 64 -2.08 -12.32 1.23
N TRP A 65 -2.10 -11.12 1.81
CA TRP A 65 -2.00 -9.85 1.11
C TRP A 65 -0.57 -9.34 0.99
N LYS A 66 0.41 -10.08 1.51
CA LYS A 66 1.84 -9.88 1.28
C LYS A 66 2.30 -10.84 0.19
N VAL A 67 2.22 -10.40 -1.06
CA VAL A 67 2.42 -11.28 -2.22
C VAL A 67 3.78 -11.06 -2.86
N MET A 68 4.35 -12.15 -3.37
CA MET A 68 5.46 -12.08 -4.31
C MET A 68 4.94 -11.59 -5.67
N ALA A 69 5.69 -10.71 -6.28
CA ALA A 69 5.37 -10.08 -7.55
C ALA A 69 6.56 -10.13 -8.49
N THR A 70 6.28 -10.15 -9.79
CA THR A 70 7.27 -9.99 -10.84
C THR A 70 7.18 -8.56 -11.38
N PHE A 71 8.18 -7.74 -11.11
CA PHE A 71 8.37 -6.40 -11.63
C PHE A 71 8.99 -6.44 -13.03
N HIS A 72 8.30 -5.81 -13.97
CA HIS A 72 8.74 -5.64 -15.34
C HIS A 72 8.98 -4.15 -15.59
N GLU A 73 10.25 -3.77 -15.74
CA GLU A 73 10.61 -2.41 -16.11
C GLU A 73 10.23 -2.13 -17.57
N HIS A 74 9.64 -0.96 -17.83
CA HIS A 74 9.34 -0.55 -19.19
C HIS A 74 10.64 -0.20 -19.95
N GLN A 75 10.76 -0.70 -21.18
CA GLN A 75 11.87 -0.34 -22.08
C GLN A 75 11.89 1.17 -22.36
N THR A 76 10.72 1.77 -22.54
CA THR A 76 10.53 3.21 -22.70
C THR A 76 9.73 3.75 -21.52
N GLN A 77 10.39 4.58 -20.71
CA GLN A 77 9.78 5.17 -19.53
C GLN A 77 9.17 6.53 -19.89
N GLU A 78 7.96 6.49 -20.42
CA GLU A 78 7.24 7.67 -20.89
C GLU A 78 6.78 8.56 -19.73
N VAL A 79 6.80 9.87 -19.97
CA VAL A 79 6.15 10.84 -19.08
C VAL A 79 4.67 10.84 -19.41
N ILE A 80 3.85 10.55 -18.41
CA ILE A 80 2.40 10.52 -18.54
C ILE A 80 1.75 11.55 -17.61
N GLU A 81 0.56 12.00 -17.99
CA GLU A 81 -0.28 12.84 -17.15
C GLU A 81 -1.33 12.00 -16.44
N ILE A 82 -1.36 12.08 -15.11
CA ILE A 82 -2.39 11.46 -14.28
C ILE A 82 -3.32 12.57 -13.75
N PRO A 83 -4.62 12.54 -14.07
CA PRO A 83 -5.61 13.47 -13.53
C PRO A 83 -5.62 13.44 -12.00
N THR A 84 -5.92 14.57 -11.37
CA THR A 84 -6.05 14.64 -9.91
C THR A 84 -7.47 15.01 -9.49
N SER A 85 -7.77 14.76 -8.22
CA SER A 85 -9.01 15.20 -7.56
C SER A 85 -9.28 16.71 -7.65
N ALA A 86 -8.27 17.54 -7.94
CA ALA A 86 -8.40 18.99 -8.02
C ALA A 86 -8.71 19.50 -9.44
N GLY A 87 -8.96 18.60 -10.41
CA GLY A 87 -9.37 18.98 -11.78
C GLY A 87 -8.22 19.32 -12.74
N TYR A 88 -6.96 19.14 -12.33
CA TYR A 88 -5.79 19.24 -13.20
C TYR A 88 -4.91 17.99 -13.09
N SER A 89 -3.98 17.80 -14.02
CA SER A 89 -3.11 16.62 -14.07
C SER A 89 -1.74 16.86 -13.41
N LYS A 90 -1.13 15.79 -12.90
CA LYS A 90 0.27 15.73 -12.48
C LYS A 90 1.05 14.81 -13.40
N THR A 91 2.32 15.14 -13.65
CA THR A 91 3.19 14.32 -14.49
C THR A 91 3.93 13.27 -13.67
N PHE A 92 4.01 12.07 -14.23
CA PHE A 92 4.71 10.92 -13.67
C PHE A 92 5.50 10.23 -14.78
N LYS A 93 6.49 9.43 -14.41
CA LYS A 93 7.18 8.57 -15.35
C LYS A 93 6.70 7.13 -15.16
N ALA A 94 6.10 6.54 -16.19
CA ALA A 94 5.68 5.14 -16.15
C ALA A 94 6.92 4.25 -16.15
N HIS A 95 7.26 3.68 -14.99
CA HIS A 95 8.55 3.01 -14.80
C HIS A 95 8.49 1.52 -15.13
N GLY A 96 7.37 0.88 -14.83
CA GLY A 96 7.15 -0.55 -15.05
C GLY A 96 5.80 -0.98 -14.50
N TYR A 97 5.61 -2.29 -14.34
CA TYR A 97 4.44 -2.84 -13.66
C TYR A 97 4.82 -4.05 -12.82
N PHE A 98 4.07 -4.25 -11.73
CA PHE A 98 4.15 -5.45 -10.91
C PHE A 98 3.06 -6.42 -11.35
N GLU A 99 3.46 -7.60 -11.81
CA GLU A 99 2.57 -8.74 -11.97
C GLU A 99 2.38 -9.43 -10.62
N VAL A 100 1.15 -9.40 -10.12
CA VAL A 100 0.74 -10.01 -8.85
C VAL A 100 -0.35 -11.05 -9.11
N GLN A 101 -0.37 -12.10 -8.29
CA GLN A 101 -1.50 -13.02 -8.25
C GLN A 101 -2.34 -12.76 -6.99
N LEU A 102 -3.61 -12.43 -7.18
CA LEU A 102 -4.56 -12.18 -6.10
C LEU A 102 -5.82 -13.02 -6.33
N ASN A 103 -6.21 -13.81 -5.33
CA ASN A 103 -7.36 -14.72 -5.39
C ASN A 103 -7.42 -15.57 -6.68
N GLY A 104 -6.25 -16.07 -7.12
CA GLY A 104 -6.11 -16.91 -8.31
C GLY A 104 -6.10 -16.17 -9.65
N ASN A 105 -6.22 -14.84 -9.66
CA ASN A 105 -6.17 -14.01 -10.87
C ASN A 105 -4.86 -13.23 -10.95
N ASN A 106 -4.33 -13.06 -12.16
CA ASN A 106 -3.13 -12.26 -12.40
C ASN A 106 -3.52 -10.82 -12.73
N TYR A 107 -2.82 -9.87 -12.12
CA TYR A 107 -2.99 -8.43 -12.36
C TYR A 107 -1.64 -7.79 -12.62
N ALA A 108 -1.59 -6.89 -13.61
CA ALA A 108 -0.44 -6.03 -13.86
C ALA A 108 -0.77 -4.62 -13.33
N ILE A 109 -0.05 -4.18 -12.29
CA ILE A 109 -0.27 -2.87 -11.66
C ILE A 109 0.88 -1.96 -12.06
N THR A 110 0.60 -0.94 -12.87
CA THR A 110 1.61 0.02 -13.32
C THR A 110 2.14 0.83 -12.13
N ALA A 111 3.47 0.95 -12.08
CA ALA A 111 4.20 1.68 -11.07
C ALA A 111 4.88 2.90 -11.68
N PHE A 112 4.82 4.02 -10.95
CA PHE A 112 5.21 5.33 -11.45
C PHE A 112 6.34 5.93 -10.63
N LYS A 113 7.30 6.58 -11.28
CA LYS A 113 8.22 7.49 -10.58
C LYS A 113 7.60 8.88 -10.49
N ARG A 114 7.62 9.45 -9.28
CA ARG A 114 7.22 10.83 -9.04
C ARG A 114 8.27 11.77 -9.64
N LEU A 115 7.82 12.76 -10.41
CA LEU A 115 8.69 13.80 -10.96
C LEU A 115 8.63 15.03 -10.05
N TYR A 116 9.79 15.46 -9.56
CA TYR A 116 9.92 16.62 -8.69
C TYR A 116 10.40 17.82 -9.50
N LYS A 117 9.83 19.00 -9.24
CA LYS A 117 10.27 20.23 -9.90
C LYS A 117 11.63 20.66 -9.33
N GLU A 118 12.39 21.39 -10.14
CA GLU A 118 13.65 22.01 -9.69
C GLU A 118 13.41 22.83 -8.40
N GLY A 119 14.27 22.62 -7.39
CA GLY A 119 14.15 23.23 -6.07
C GLY A 119 13.22 22.50 -5.08
N GLN A 120 12.50 21.45 -5.48
CA GLN A 120 11.82 20.56 -4.54
C GLN A 120 12.80 19.52 -3.99
N LYS A 121 12.82 19.32 -2.67
CA LYS A 121 13.61 18.25 -2.04
C LYS A 121 13.01 16.90 -2.46
N ALA A 122 13.74 16.15 -3.29
CA ALA A 122 13.42 14.75 -3.54
C ALA A 122 13.55 13.94 -2.23
N PRO A 123 12.77 12.87 -2.04
CA PRO A 123 12.91 12.00 -0.90
C PRO A 123 14.32 11.39 -0.85
N GLU A 124 14.78 11.07 0.36
CA GLU A 124 16.12 10.49 0.58
C GLU A 124 16.23 9.07 -0.01
N HIS A 125 15.09 8.38 -0.14
CA HIS A 125 14.97 7.09 -0.80
C HIS A 125 13.94 7.19 -1.93
N GLU A 126 14.33 6.74 -3.14
CA GLU A 126 13.42 6.71 -4.28
C GLU A 126 12.48 5.51 -4.16
N THR A 127 11.17 5.77 -4.26
CA THR A 127 10.12 4.76 -4.30
C THR A 127 9.31 4.86 -5.58
N LEU A 128 8.68 3.75 -5.95
CA LEU A 128 7.68 3.64 -7.00
C LEU A 128 6.30 3.83 -6.40
N PHE A 129 5.54 4.74 -6.99
CA PHE A 129 4.17 5.05 -6.64
C PHE A 129 3.19 4.14 -7.40
N LEU A 130 2.39 3.38 -6.67
CA LEU A 130 1.38 2.45 -7.20
C LEU A 130 -0.02 2.87 -6.76
N PRO A 131 -0.69 3.75 -7.51
CA PRO A 131 -2.10 4.05 -7.29
C PRO A 131 -2.98 2.95 -7.87
N PHE A 132 -3.94 2.44 -7.12
CA PHE A 132 -4.86 1.41 -7.58
C PHE A 132 -6.28 1.63 -7.06
N LYS A 133 -7.22 0.99 -7.73
CA LYS A 133 -8.60 0.78 -7.26
C LYS A 133 -8.87 -0.71 -7.24
N ASP A 134 -9.82 -1.11 -6.41
CA ASP A 134 -10.25 -2.50 -6.31
C ASP A 134 -11.74 -2.57 -5.95
N MET A 135 -12.29 -3.77 -5.78
CA MET A 135 -13.73 -3.93 -5.52
C MET A 135 -14.17 -3.39 -4.16
N THR A 136 -13.25 -3.11 -3.22
CA THR A 136 -13.56 -2.44 -1.95
C THR A 136 -13.69 -0.92 -2.07
N THR A 137 -13.25 -0.33 -3.20
CA THR A 137 -13.18 1.12 -3.41
C THR A 137 -14.59 1.73 -3.43
N GLY A 138 -14.85 2.64 -2.50
CA GLY A 138 -16.16 3.29 -2.33
C GLY A 138 -17.14 2.51 -1.46
N GLU A 139 -16.83 1.26 -1.14
CA GLU A 139 -17.62 0.40 -0.25
C GLU A 139 -17.02 0.43 1.17
N SER A 140 -15.86 -0.20 1.36
CA SER A 140 -15.14 -0.26 2.64
C SER A 140 -13.86 0.55 2.66
N THR A 141 -13.36 0.99 1.50
CA THR A 141 -12.15 1.81 1.34
C THR A 141 -12.46 3.13 0.64
N TYR A 142 -11.51 4.08 0.69
CA TYR A 142 -11.71 5.42 0.12
C TYR A 142 -12.10 5.37 -1.38
N GLY A 143 -13.17 6.07 -1.77
CA GLY A 143 -13.73 6.01 -3.13
C GLY A 143 -12.79 6.51 -4.24
N GLY A 144 -11.78 7.31 -3.89
CA GLY A 144 -10.74 7.73 -4.84
C GLY A 144 -9.71 6.65 -5.16
N GLY A 145 -9.70 5.52 -4.44
CA GLY A 145 -8.68 4.48 -4.51
C GLY A 145 -7.60 4.63 -3.45
N ARG A 146 -6.62 3.75 -3.47
CA ARG A 146 -5.54 3.65 -2.48
C ARG A 146 -4.19 3.60 -3.16
N TYR A 147 -3.15 3.87 -2.38
CA TYR A 147 -1.77 3.97 -2.84
C TYR A 147 -0.88 2.97 -2.12
N LEU A 148 0.22 2.63 -2.78
CA LEU A 148 1.36 1.91 -2.24
C LEU A 148 2.61 2.61 -2.74
N ASP A 149 3.63 2.74 -1.89
CA ASP A 149 4.97 3.14 -2.32
C ASP A 149 5.91 1.97 -2.08
N LEU A 150 6.64 1.56 -3.11
CA LEU A 150 7.54 0.40 -3.08
C LEU A 150 8.98 0.82 -3.40
N GLU A 151 9.97 0.21 -2.77
CA GLU A 151 11.36 0.41 -3.20
C GLU A 151 11.57 -0.06 -4.64
N VAL A 152 12.48 0.60 -5.37
CA VAL A 152 12.87 0.16 -6.72
C VAL A 152 13.62 -1.17 -6.61
N PRO A 153 13.16 -2.27 -7.24
CA PRO A 153 13.85 -3.56 -7.19
C PRO A 153 15.27 -3.47 -7.77
N LYS A 154 16.27 -4.01 -7.05
CA LYS A 154 17.69 -3.82 -7.39
C LYS A 154 18.25 -4.85 -8.39
N ASP A 155 17.82 -6.12 -8.32
CA ASP A 155 18.51 -7.23 -9.02
C ASP A 155 17.54 -8.36 -9.44
N GLY A 156 16.73 -8.09 -10.47
CA GLY A 156 15.81 -9.08 -11.02
C GLY A 156 14.39 -8.92 -10.50
N ALA A 157 13.44 -9.35 -11.33
CA ALA A 157 12.04 -8.98 -11.28
C ALA A 157 11.30 -9.31 -9.97
N GLN A 158 11.83 -10.08 -9.02
CA GLN A 158 11.04 -10.45 -7.85
C GLN A 158 11.00 -9.34 -6.80
N ALA A 159 9.80 -8.96 -6.38
CA ALA A 159 9.56 -7.97 -5.34
C ALA A 159 8.40 -8.40 -4.44
N VAL A 160 8.36 -7.88 -3.22
CA VAL A 160 7.21 -8.05 -2.33
C VAL A 160 6.26 -6.86 -2.51
N VAL A 161 5.00 -7.16 -2.82
CA VAL A 161 3.92 -6.17 -2.80
C VAL A 161 3.05 -6.49 -1.59
N ASP A 162 3.13 -5.63 -0.56
CA ASP A 162 2.38 -5.81 0.68
C ASP A 162 1.17 -4.88 0.73
N PHE A 163 0.00 -5.41 0.38
CA PHE A 163 -1.25 -4.65 0.43
C PHE A 163 -1.69 -4.29 1.85
N ASN A 164 -1.12 -4.89 2.91
CA ASN A 164 -1.38 -4.43 4.29
C ASN A 164 -0.84 -3.02 4.56
N LEU A 165 0.09 -2.54 3.71
CA LEU A 165 0.68 -1.20 3.75
C LEU A 165 -0.03 -0.20 2.83
N CYS A 166 -1.06 -0.61 2.08
CA CYS A 166 -1.77 0.34 1.22
C CYS A 166 -2.51 1.38 2.07
N TYR A 167 -2.50 2.61 1.58
CA TYR A 167 -2.97 3.76 2.34
C TYR A 167 -3.88 4.66 1.50
N SER A 168 -4.73 5.43 2.18
CA SER A 168 -5.62 6.39 1.54
C SER A 168 -4.86 7.68 1.18
N PRO A 169 -5.12 8.27 0.01
CA PRO A 169 -4.60 9.59 -0.34
C PRO A 169 -5.03 10.65 0.68
N TYR A 170 -4.26 11.74 0.80
CA TYR A 170 -4.62 12.86 1.70
C TYR A 170 -5.99 13.48 1.46
N CYS A 171 -6.50 13.39 0.23
CA CYS A 171 -7.86 13.82 -0.13
C CYS A 171 -8.96 13.04 0.62
N ALA A 172 -8.65 11.87 1.18
CA ALA A 172 -9.56 11.11 2.03
C ALA A 172 -9.80 11.76 3.40
N TYR A 173 -8.89 12.65 3.83
CA TYR A 173 -8.86 13.23 5.17
C TYR A 173 -9.26 14.71 5.20
N GLY A 174 -9.30 15.36 4.03
CA GLY A 174 -9.56 16.79 3.95
C GLY A 174 -9.49 17.34 2.53
N ASN A 175 -9.81 18.63 2.42
CA ASN A 175 -9.81 19.36 1.16
C ASN A 175 -8.44 19.99 0.87
N GLY A 176 -8.25 20.44 -0.38
CA GLY A 176 -7.05 21.20 -0.78
C GLY A 176 -5.88 20.34 -1.26
N PHE A 177 -6.04 19.02 -1.34
CA PHE A 177 -5.06 18.12 -1.91
C PHE A 177 -5.43 17.76 -3.36
N ALA A 178 -4.43 17.72 -4.22
CA ALA A 178 -4.53 17.26 -5.60
C ALA A 178 -3.97 15.84 -5.70
N CYS A 179 -4.80 14.85 -5.36
CA CYS A 179 -4.39 13.45 -5.28
C CYS A 179 -4.55 12.77 -6.66
N PRO A 180 -3.51 12.09 -7.18
CA PRO A 180 -3.60 11.36 -8.45
C PRO A 180 -4.72 10.32 -8.45
N ILE A 181 -5.56 10.33 -9.47
CA ILE A 181 -6.61 9.32 -9.64
C ILE A 181 -5.96 8.08 -10.24
N PRO A 182 -6.11 6.88 -9.62
CA PRO A 182 -5.58 5.65 -10.18
C PRO A 182 -6.03 5.45 -11.63
N PRO A 183 -5.11 5.15 -12.57
CA PRO A 183 -5.46 4.83 -13.95
C PRO A 183 -6.41 3.63 -14.01
N ALA A 184 -7.27 3.58 -15.03
CA ALA A 184 -8.21 2.46 -15.22
C ALA A 184 -7.49 1.10 -15.36
N ALA A 185 -6.28 1.08 -15.93
CA ALA A 185 -5.44 -0.11 -16.03
C ALA A 185 -5.01 -0.67 -14.66
N ASN A 186 -4.95 0.17 -13.62
CA ASN A 186 -4.62 -0.24 -12.26
C ASN A 186 -5.89 -0.60 -11.44
N PHE A 187 -6.95 -1.07 -12.10
CA PHE A 187 -8.13 -1.60 -11.42
C PHE A 187 -7.97 -3.11 -11.17
N ILE A 188 -7.97 -3.50 -9.89
CA ILE A 188 -7.90 -4.88 -9.45
C ILE A 188 -9.32 -5.40 -9.27
N LYS A 189 -9.75 -6.31 -10.15
CA LYS A 189 -11.10 -6.89 -10.10
C LYS A 189 -11.23 -8.01 -9.04
N THR A 190 -10.85 -7.68 -7.81
CA THR A 190 -10.93 -8.50 -6.59
C THR A 190 -11.06 -7.57 -5.40
N GLU A 191 -11.69 -8.01 -4.31
CA GLU A 191 -11.74 -7.25 -3.05
C GLU A 191 -10.40 -7.37 -2.33
N VAL A 192 -9.65 -6.27 -2.23
CA VAL A 192 -8.38 -6.23 -1.50
C VAL A 192 -8.63 -5.76 -0.07
N GLU A 193 -9.03 -6.70 0.78
CA GLU A 193 -9.33 -6.49 2.21
C GLU A 193 -8.06 -6.40 3.08
N ALA A 194 -7.18 -5.45 2.75
CA ALA A 194 -5.91 -5.20 3.43
C ALA A 194 -5.68 -3.69 3.57
N GLY A 195 -4.87 -3.26 4.54
CA GLY A 195 -4.48 -1.85 4.67
C GLY A 195 -5.61 -0.92 5.15
N GLU A 196 -5.56 0.34 4.72
CA GLU A 196 -6.49 1.38 5.21
C GLU A 196 -7.90 1.23 4.66
N LYS A 197 -8.87 1.39 5.56
CA LYS A 197 -10.31 1.52 5.26
C LYS A 197 -10.67 3.00 5.09
N ALA A 198 -11.89 3.25 4.64
CA ALA A 198 -12.41 4.62 4.58
C ALA A 198 -12.48 5.23 5.99
N TYR A 199 -11.82 6.37 6.20
CA TYR A 199 -11.83 7.09 7.49
C TYR A 199 -13.20 7.71 7.81
N LYS A 200 -13.91 8.16 6.77
CA LYS A 200 -15.29 8.65 6.86
C LYS A 200 -16.14 7.96 5.80
N LYS A 201 -17.43 7.80 6.07
CA LYS A 201 -18.39 7.39 5.03
C LYS A 201 -18.49 8.49 3.99
N HIS A 202 -18.42 8.11 2.71
CA HIS A 202 -18.61 8.99 1.57
C HIS A 202 -20.03 8.87 1.03
#